data_AF-A0A5D1ZT14-F1
#
_entry.id   AF-A0A5D1ZT14-F1
#
_cell.length_a   1.000
_cell.length_b   1.000
_cell.length_c   1.000
_cell.angle_alpha   90.00
_cell.angle_beta   90.00
_cell.angle_gamma   90.00
#
_symmetry.space_group_name_H-M   'P 1'
#
loop_
_entity.id
_entity.type
_entity.pdbx_description
1 polymer ?
#
loop_
_entity_poly.entity_id
_entity_poly.type
_entity_poly.pdbx_seq_one_letter_code
_entity_poly.pdbx_strand_id
1 'polypeptide(L)'
;MGVMVACSGGNEGPDPFTVTNAAPWIFTVAASNIDRGFHSKVLLGNGRIFQGSAINFSNLTQTETYPLAYGKDIAAKYSPIPEARSCYPGSLDPEKVKGKIIVCFDGFPVVSRTIKKLVAEDAKAKGLILINENDESAPFDSGPFPFTEVGTTIGYKILKYINSNKNPSAIILPTVEIPGIKPAPVVAYFSSRGPSVLTENILKPDIMAPGVAILGAITPKDEEESASDGVKPGGYALESGTSMACPHVTGASALVKSVHPKWTSSMIRSALMTTATVYDNMRKPVTNGSASFATPHEMGVGEISPVKALNPGLVFETTTEDYLRFLCYNGSPEKTIRSMSKTKFKCPTKSSDDLISNINYPSISISKLEKSIGFLTIKRSVTNVGHPNVTYTSTVQAPMGMKVKVIPKKITFLENVKRVSFKVLFDGSEASSGYNFGSITWSAAQYSVRTVFAVNVE
;
A
#
# COMPACT_ATOMS: atom_id res chain seq x y z
N MET A 1 -7.46 -24.53 -15.20
CA MET A 1 -7.97 -23.19 -14.82
C MET A 1 -6.75 -22.29 -14.62
N GLY A 2 -6.66 -21.17 -15.35
CA GLY A 2 -5.47 -20.32 -15.44
C GLY A 2 -5.84 -18.83 -15.43
N VAL A 3 -6.78 -18.47 -14.56
CA VAL A 3 -7.21 -17.08 -14.36
C VAL A 3 -6.36 -16.49 -13.25
N MET A 4 -5.83 -15.28 -13.45
CA MET A 4 -5.15 -14.55 -12.40
C MET A 4 -6.17 -13.88 -11.49
N VAL A 5 -5.92 -13.91 -10.18
CA VAL A 5 -6.71 -13.17 -9.20
C VAL A 5 -5.77 -12.18 -8.51
N ALA A 6 -6.07 -10.89 -8.65
CA ALA A 6 -5.45 -9.84 -7.86
C ALA A 6 -6.40 -9.42 -6.74
N CYS A 7 -5.84 -9.16 -5.56
CA CYS A 7 -6.60 -8.69 -4.41
C CYS A 7 -5.86 -7.54 -3.73
N SER A 8 -6.62 -6.65 -3.09
CA SER A 8 -6.08 -5.63 -2.20
C SER A 8 -5.33 -6.26 -1.01
N GLY A 9 -4.25 -5.64 -0.56
CA GLY A 9 -3.51 -6.06 0.63
C GLY A 9 -4.21 -5.71 1.95
N GLY A 10 -5.16 -4.78 1.95
CA GLY A 10 -5.82 -4.25 3.14
C GLY A 10 -5.39 -2.81 3.46
N ASN A 11 -6.16 -2.14 4.31
CA ASN A 11 -5.95 -0.74 4.70
C ASN A 11 -5.73 -0.57 6.21
N GLU A 12 -5.23 -1.62 6.88
CA GLU A 12 -5.02 -1.68 8.34
C GLU A 12 -3.56 -1.44 8.74
N GLY A 13 -2.73 -0.91 7.83
CA GLY A 13 -1.36 -0.49 8.14
C GLY A 13 -1.32 0.74 9.06
N PRO A 14 -0.12 1.16 9.51
CA PRO A 14 1.21 0.76 9.03
C PRO A 14 1.85 -0.39 9.82
N ASP A 15 1.17 -0.95 10.81
CA ASP A 15 1.72 -2.00 11.67
C ASP A 15 2.00 -3.31 10.89
N PRO A 16 3.02 -4.09 11.29
CA PRO A 16 3.31 -5.38 10.69
C PRO A 16 2.16 -6.39 10.91
N PHE A 17 2.11 -7.46 10.12
CA PHE A 17 1.10 -8.52 10.22
C PHE A 17 -0.35 -8.10 9.90
N THR A 18 -0.52 -7.00 9.19
CA THR A 18 -1.84 -6.45 8.83
C THR A 18 -2.29 -6.84 7.42
N VAL A 19 -1.40 -7.42 6.61
CA VAL A 19 -1.70 -7.82 5.22
C VAL A 19 -2.67 -9.00 5.16
N THR A 20 -3.67 -8.86 4.30
CA THR A 20 -4.68 -9.88 4.03
C THR A 20 -4.52 -10.45 2.61
N ASN A 21 -5.38 -11.39 2.20
CA ASN A 21 -5.34 -11.99 0.86
C ASN A 21 -3.98 -12.61 0.50
N ALA A 22 -3.33 -13.24 1.47
CA ALA A 22 -1.94 -13.64 1.42
C ALA A 22 -1.68 -15.03 0.82
N ALA A 23 -2.71 -15.72 0.29
CA ALA A 23 -2.52 -17.03 -0.33
C ALA A 23 -1.54 -16.94 -1.52
N PRO A 24 -0.67 -17.95 -1.74
CA PRO A 24 0.36 -17.83 -2.78
C PRO A 24 -0.19 -17.72 -4.21
N TRP A 25 -1.41 -18.20 -4.48
CA TRP A 25 -2.06 -18.04 -5.79
C TRP A 25 -2.77 -16.70 -5.97
N ILE A 26 -2.88 -15.85 -4.94
CA ILE A 26 -3.40 -14.48 -5.04
C ILE A 26 -2.24 -13.52 -5.32
N PHE A 27 -2.47 -12.54 -6.21
CA PHE A 27 -1.57 -11.42 -6.45
C PHE A 27 -1.98 -10.22 -5.56
N THR A 28 -1.28 -10.03 -4.45
CA THR A 28 -1.64 -9.10 -3.37
C THR A 28 -1.00 -7.73 -3.58
N VAL A 29 -1.81 -6.68 -3.55
CA VAL A 29 -1.41 -5.34 -3.98
C VAL A 29 -1.39 -4.34 -2.83
N ALA A 30 -0.24 -3.69 -2.62
CA ALA A 30 -0.06 -2.52 -1.76
C ALA A 30 -0.43 -1.22 -2.50
N ALA A 31 -0.74 -0.17 -1.73
CA ALA A 31 -1.11 1.14 -2.26
C ALA A 31 0.04 2.15 -2.11
N SER A 32 0.25 2.94 -3.17
CA SER A 32 1.13 4.11 -3.18
C SER A 32 0.39 5.39 -3.57
N ASN A 33 1.01 6.54 -3.28
CA ASN A 33 0.59 7.80 -3.88
C ASN A 33 1.09 7.97 -5.32
N ILE A 34 0.52 8.96 -6.01
CA ILE A 34 0.97 9.46 -7.31
C ILE A 34 1.56 10.86 -7.15
N ASP A 35 2.12 11.41 -8.23
CA ASP A 35 2.69 12.76 -8.26
C ASP A 35 1.63 13.87 -8.36
N ARG A 36 0.35 13.54 -8.19
CA ARG A 36 -0.75 14.49 -8.01
C ARG A 36 -1.10 14.63 -6.53
N GLY A 37 -1.04 15.86 -6.03
CA GLY A 37 -1.46 16.21 -4.66
C GLY A 37 -2.74 17.06 -4.64
N PHE A 38 -3.39 17.09 -3.49
CA PHE A 38 -4.55 17.93 -3.22
C PHE A 38 -4.29 18.81 -2.01
N HIS A 39 -4.37 20.11 -2.21
CA HIS A 39 -4.05 21.11 -1.19
C HIS A 39 -5.32 21.86 -0.82
N SER A 40 -5.71 21.76 0.45
CA SER A 40 -6.76 22.60 1.06
C SER A 40 -6.10 23.54 2.06
N LYS A 41 -6.33 24.84 1.95
CA LYS A 41 -5.63 25.84 2.78
C LYS A 41 -6.56 26.41 3.84
N VAL A 42 -6.06 26.59 5.05
CA VAL A 42 -6.73 27.34 6.11
C VAL A 42 -6.13 28.73 6.18
N LEU A 43 -6.95 29.77 5.97
CA LEU A 43 -6.58 31.16 6.24
C LEU A 43 -7.21 31.57 7.57
N LEU A 44 -6.37 31.86 8.57
CA LEU A 44 -6.80 32.35 9.87
C LEU A 44 -7.09 33.86 9.81
N GLY A 45 -7.94 34.35 10.72
CA GLY A 45 -8.29 35.78 10.83
C GLY A 45 -7.11 36.69 11.19
N ASN A 46 -5.97 36.15 11.61
CA ASN A 46 -4.72 36.89 11.79
C ASN A 46 -3.82 36.93 10.53
N GLY A 47 -4.34 36.49 9.38
CA GLY A 47 -3.65 36.48 8.10
C GLY A 47 -2.69 35.30 7.88
N ARG A 48 -2.51 34.41 8.86
CA ARG A 48 -1.66 33.22 8.69
C ARG A 48 -2.37 32.18 7.84
N ILE A 49 -1.61 31.60 6.91
CA ILE A 49 -2.09 30.52 6.03
C ILE A 49 -1.39 29.22 6.42
N PHE A 50 -2.18 28.16 6.57
CA PHE A 50 -1.70 26.81 6.79
C PHE A 50 -2.14 25.89 5.67
N GLN A 51 -1.22 25.02 5.25
CA GLN A 51 -1.47 24.00 4.24
C GLN A 51 -2.02 22.75 4.92
N GLY A 52 -3.14 22.24 4.43
CA GLY A 52 -3.69 20.94 4.77
C GLY A 52 -4.00 20.10 3.53
N SER A 53 -4.58 18.93 3.75
CA SER A 53 -4.95 17.97 2.72
C SER A 53 -6.44 17.63 2.83
N ALA A 54 -7.17 17.78 1.73
CA ALA A 54 -8.56 17.38 1.57
C ALA A 54 -8.99 17.58 0.13
N ILE A 55 -10.16 17.05 -0.22
CA ILE A 55 -10.84 17.30 -1.49
C ILE A 55 -12.19 17.96 -1.16
N ASN A 56 -12.18 19.29 -1.02
CA ASN A 56 -13.40 20.05 -0.80
C ASN A 56 -13.66 21.00 -1.98
N PHE A 57 -14.88 20.99 -2.50
CA PHE A 57 -15.34 21.82 -3.61
C PHE A 57 -16.22 22.96 -3.11
N SER A 58 -15.97 23.43 -1.89
CA SER A 58 -16.77 24.50 -1.29
C SER A 58 -16.75 25.76 -2.15
N ASN A 59 -17.81 26.54 -2.09
CA ASN A 59 -17.90 27.83 -2.77
C ASN A 59 -17.34 29.00 -1.92
N LEU A 60 -16.70 28.70 -0.79
CA LEU A 60 -16.21 29.71 0.14
C LEU A 60 -15.11 30.55 -0.51
N THR A 61 -15.40 31.84 -0.72
CA THR A 61 -14.47 32.84 -1.23
C THR A 61 -13.76 33.56 -0.07
N GLN A 62 -12.56 34.11 -0.31
CA GLN A 62 -11.71 34.80 0.68
C GLN A 62 -12.35 36.00 1.41
N THR A 63 -13.59 36.34 1.09
CA THR A 63 -14.33 37.51 1.59
C THR A 63 -15.04 37.26 2.93
N GLU A 64 -15.32 36.00 3.30
CA GLU A 64 -16.02 35.66 4.54
C GLU A 64 -15.17 34.76 5.46
N THR A 65 -15.07 35.10 6.74
CA THR A 65 -14.46 34.22 7.76
C THR A 65 -15.49 33.78 8.78
N TYR A 66 -15.36 32.55 9.26
CA TYR A 66 -16.25 31.97 10.26
C TYR A 66 -15.52 31.83 11.61
N PRO A 67 -16.22 31.96 12.75
CA PRO A 67 -15.62 31.73 14.05
C PRO A 67 -15.06 30.31 14.16
N LEU A 68 -13.94 30.15 14.86
CA LEU A 68 -13.34 28.86 15.17
C LEU A 68 -13.73 28.38 16.56
N ALA A 69 -13.97 27.08 16.70
CA ALA A 69 -14.15 26.43 18.00
C ALA A 69 -13.41 25.09 18.03
N TYR A 70 -12.77 24.78 19.15
CA TYR A 70 -12.15 23.48 19.35
C TYR A 70 -13.16 22.54 20.02
N GLY A 71 -13.33 21.32 19.49
CA GLY A 71 -14.33 20.34 19.94
C GLY A 71 -14.37 20.14 21.46
N LYS A 72 -13.22 20.17 22.14
CA LYS A 72 -13.16 20.03 23.61
C LYS A 72 -13.94 21.13 24.36
N ASP A 73 -13.99 22.34 23.81
CA ASP A 73 -14.53 23.54 24.45
C ASP A 73 -16.04 23.72 24.17
N ILE A 74 -16.59 22.88 23.29
CA ILE A 74 -17.99 22.88 22.85
C ILE A 74 -18.66 21.52 23.05
N ALA A 75 -18.19 20.75 24.04
CA ALA A 75 -18.79 19.47 24.41
C ALA A 75 -20.27 19.63 24.80
N ALA A 76 -21.08 18.67 24.38
CA ALA A 76 -22.47 18.57 24.81
C ALA A 76 -22.58 18.24 26.31
N LYS A 77 -23.76 18.51 26.87
CA LYS A 77 -24.02 18.24 28.28
C LYS A 77 -23.85 16.74 28.56
N TYR A 78 -23.02 16.41 29.55
CA TYR A 78 -22.68 15.03 29.96
C TYR A 78 -21.81 14.22 28.98
N SER A 79 -21.28 14.84 27.91
CA SER A 79 -20.35 14.16 27.02
C SER A 79 -18.91 14.17 27.57
N PRO A 80 -18.17 13.06 27.48
CA PRO A 80 -16.75 13.04 27.81
C PRO A 80 -15.94 14.02 26.93
N ILE A 81 -15.10 14.84 27.56
CA ILE A 81 -14.23 15.80 26.86
C ILE A 81 -13.37 15.14 25.77
N PRO A 82 -12.78 13.93 25.97
CA PRO A 82 -11.99 13.27 24.93
C PRO A 82 -12.79 12.92 23.66
N GLU A 83 -14.08 12.63 23.80
CA GLU A 83 -14.99 12.33 22.68
C GLU A 83 -15.32 13.60 21.90
N ALA A 84 -15.68 14.68 22.62
CA ALA A 84 -15.94 15.99 22.02
C ALA A 84 -14.71 16.58 21.32
N ARG A 85 -13.52 16.42 21.93
CA ARG A 85 -12.23 16.75 21.32
C ARG A 85 -12.03 16.06 19.96
N SER A 86 -12.63 14.89 19.79
CA SER A 86 -12.45 14.03 18.62
C SER A 86 -13.68 14.00 17.69
N CYS A 87 -14.65 14.91 17.87
CA CYS A 87 -15.88 14.99 17.07
C CYS A 87 -16.67 13.66 17.02
N TYR A 88 -16.78 12.95 18.14
CA TYR A 88 -17.56 11.70 18.19
C TYR A 88 -19.07 11.97 18.02
N PRO A 89 -19.85 11.02 17.47
CA PRO A 89 -21.30 11.15 17.38
C PRO A 89 -21.93 11.50 18.73
N GLY A 90 -22.77 12.54 18.77
CA GLY A 90 -23.44 13.01 19.99
C GLY A 90 -22.55 13.74 21.01
N SER A 91 -21.27 13.95 20.73
CA SER A 91 -20.33 14.54 21.70
C SER A 91 -20.26 16.07 21.69
N LEU A 92 -20.75 16.72 20.62
CA LEU A 92 -20.70 18.16 20.43
C LEU A 92 -22.06 18.82 20.70
N ASP A 93 -22.05 19.98 21.34
CA ASP A 93 -23.25 20.80 21.58
C ASP A 93 -23.68 21.50 20.26
N PRO A 94 -24.84 21.14 19.66
CA PRO A 94 -25.23 21.64 18.35
C PRO A 94 -25.33 23.18 18.29
N GLU A 95 -25.79 23.83 19.36
CA GLU A 95 -25.92 25.29 19.40
C GLU A 95 -24.56 25.98 19.44
N LYS A 96 -23.54 25.33 20.02
CA LYS A 96 -22.17 25.86 20.04
C LYS A 96 -21.41 25.58 18.75
N VAL A 97 -21.83 24.58 17.96
CA VAL A 97 -21.24 24.20 16.67
C VAL A 97 -21.76 25.05 15.52
N LYS A 98 -23.08 25.28 15.49
CA LYS A 98 -23.78 25.92 14.38
C LYS A 98 -23.10 27.21 13.92
N GLY A 99 -22.81 27.30 12.62
CA GLY A 99 -22.21 28.50 12.01
C GLY A 99 -20.70 28.68 12.20
N LYS A 100 -19.99 27.72 12.81
CA LYS A 100 -18.55 27.80 13.10
C LYS A 100 -17.74 26.78 12.30
N ILE A 101 -16.44 27.03 12.16
CA ILE A 101 -15.47 26.00 11.75
C ILE A 101 -15.00 25.27 13.01
N ILE A 102 -15.16 23.96 13.02
CA ILE A 102 -14.79 23.12 14.17
C ILE A 102 -13.40 22.57 13.96
N VAL A 103 -12.57 22.62 15.00
CA VAL A 103 -11.29 21.93 15.05
C VAL A 103 -11.48 20.67 15.88
N CYS A 104 -11.04 19.51 15.40
CA CYS A 104 -11.06 18.25 16.13
C CYS A 104 -9.74 17.51 16.00
N PHE A 105 -9.46 16.65 16.97
CA PHE A 105 -8.24 15.84 17.02
C PHE A 105 -8.56 14.38 16.69
N ASP A 106 -7.85 13.82 15.71
CA ASP A 106 -8.00 12.43 15.30
C ASP A 106 -7.07 11.49 16.08
N GLY A 107 -7.27 11.43 17.41
CA GLY A 107 -6.38 10.67 18.31
C GLY A 107 -6.85 9.27 18.66
N PHE A 108 -8.06 8.88 18.24
CA PHE A 108 -8.65 7.58 18.59
C PHE A 108 -9.35 6.98 17.36
N PRO A 109 -8.88 5.82 16.86
CA PRO A 109 -9.30 5.24 15.58
C PRO A 109 -10.64 4.49 15.65
N VAL A 110 -11.35 4.53 16.79
CA VAL A 110 -12.64 3.84 16.93
C VAL A 110 -13.70 4.44 16.00
N VAL A 111 -13.62 5.74 15.73
CA VAL A 111 -14.53 6.46 14.84
C VAL A 111 -13.76 6.96 13.63
N SER A 112 -14.22 6.62 12.42
CA SER A 112 -13.55 7.01 11.18
C SER A 112 -13.59 8.52 10.95
N ARG A 113 -12.60 9.02 10.20
CA ARG A 113 -12.50 10.44 9.78
C ARG A 113 -13.74 10.91 9.02
N THR A 114 -14.30 10.04 8.17
CA THR A 114 -15.56 10.30 7.45
C THR A 114 -16.73 10.53 8.40
N ILE A 115 -16.88 9.72 9.45
CA ILE A 115 -17.95 9.91 10.44
C ILE A 115 -17.75 11.22 11.20
N LYS A 116 -16.50 11.55 11.60
CA LYS A 116 -16.18 12.82 12.28
C LYS A 116 -16.55 14.04 11.44
N LYS A 117 -16.33 13.98 10.12
CA LYS A 117 -16.79 15.00 9.16
C LYS A 117 -18.32 15.11 9.16
N LEU A 118 -19.02 13.98 9.01
CA LEU A 118 -20.48 13.96 8.99
C LEU A 118 -21.10 14.52 10.28
N VAL A 119 -20.49 14.26 11.44
CA VAL A 119 -20.94 14.83 12.73
C VAL A 119 -20.89 16.37 12.72
N ALA A 120 -19.80 16.96 12.20
CA ALA A 120 -19.69 18.42 12.10
C ALA A 120 -20.69 19.00 11.07
N GLU A 121 -20.84 18.33 9.92
CA GLU A 121 -21.75 18.72 8.85
C GLU A 121 -23.23 18.68 9.30
N ASP A 122 -23.65 17.60 9.96
CA ASP A 122 -25.02 17.43 10.47
C ASP A 122 -25.36 18.48 11.55
N ALA A 123 -24.40 18.78 12.43
CA ALA A 123 -24.50 19.84 13.44
C ALA A 123 -24.44 21.27 12.86
N LYS A 124 -24.53 21.43 11.53
CA LYS A 124 -24.57 22.71 10.81
C LYS A 124 -23.32 23.58 11.03
N ALA A 125 -22.15 22.93 11.18
CA ALA A 125 -20.88 23.62 11.09
C ALA A 125 -20.68 24.25 9.71
N LYS A 126 -19.82 25.27 9.63
CA LYS A 126 -19.35 25.86 8.38
C LYS A 126 -18.08 25.20 7.84
N GLY A 127 -17.47 24.32 8.63
CA GLY A 127 -16.40 23.44 8.15
C GLY A 127 -15.72 22.69 9.27
N LEU A 128 -14.79 21.81 8.89
CA LEU A 128 -14.00 20.98 9.81
C LEU A 128 -12.50 21.08 9.51
N ILE A 129 -11.71 21.38 10.54
CA ILE A 129 -10.25 21.19 10.54
C ILE A 129 -9.95 19.97 11.41
N LEU A 130 -9.49 18.88 10.79
CA LEU A 130 -9.11 17.67 11.50
C LEU A 130 -7.60 17.65 11.70
N ILE A 131 -7.15 17.56 12.94
CA ILE A 131 -5.74 17.43 13.29
C ILE A 131 -5.42 15.95 13.39
N ASN A 132 -4.50 15.46 12.57
CA ASN A 132 -4.11 14.05 12.51
C ASN A 132 -2.63 13.88 12.92
N GLU A 133 -2.31 12.83 13.67
CA GLU A 133 -0.96 12.52 14.13
C GLU A 133 -0.03 12.06 13.01
N ASN A 134 -0.58 11.41 11.99
CA ASN A 134 0.23 10.66 11.01
C ASN A 134 0.53 11.43 9.72
N ASP A 135 0.22 12.74 9.66
CA ASP A 135 0.37 13.60 8.47
C ASP A 135 -0.12 12.85 7.20
N GLU A 136 -1.33 12.28 7.31
CA GLU A 136 -1.87 11.29 6.39
C GLU A 136 -2.13 11.93 5.03
N SER A 137 -1.17 11.76 4.12
CA SER A 137 -1.23 12.28 2.75
C SER A 137 -2.39 11.76 1.89
N ALA A 138 -3.25 10.88 2.42
CA ALA A 138 -4.39 10.32 1.71
C ALA A 138 -5.71 11.01 2.09
N PRO A 139 -6.34 11.73 1.14
CA PRO A 139 -7.71 12.19 1.28
C PRO A 139 -8.66 11.03 1.61
N PHE A 140 -9.54 11.23 2.59
CA PHE A 140 -10.49 10.22 3.07
C PHE A 140 -11.94 10.45 2.61
N ASP A 141 -12.22 11.60 2.00
CA ASP A 141 -13.54 11.97 1.51
C ASP A 141 -13.42 13.05 0.44
N SER A 142 -14.52 13.32 -0.28
CA SER A 142 -14.66 14.46 -1.18
C SER A 142 -16.07 15.03 -1.16
N GLY A 143 -16.23 16.35 -1.27
CA GLY A 143 -17.56 16.95 -1.31
C GLY A 143 -17.62 18.48 -1.17
N PRO A 144 -18.84 19.05 -1.18
CA PRO A 144 -19.05 20.50 -1.08
C PRO A 144 -18.82 21.05 0.33
N PHE A 145 -18.97 20.24 1.38
CA PHE A 145 -18.70 20.65 2.75
C PHE A 145 -17.22 21.06 2.92
N PRO A 146 -16.91 22.26 3.44
CA PRO A 146 -15.52 22.68 3.67
C PRO A 146 -14.85 21.84 4.75
N PHE A 147 -13.80 21.11 4.40
CA PHE A 147 -12.97 20.43 5.38
C PHE A 147 -11.50 20.38 4.96
N THR A 148 -10.62 20.20 5.95
CA THR A 148 -9.20 19.95 5.71
C THR A 148 -8.57 19.19 6.85
N GLU A 149 -7.66 18.29 6.52
CA GLU A 149 -6.79 17.64 7.49
C GLU A 149 -5.45 18.36 7.58
N VAL A 150 -4.87 18.43 8.77
CA VAL A 150 -3.55 19.01 9.03
C VAL A 150 -2.76 18.14 10.01
N GLY A 151 -1.45 18.04 9.84
CA GLY A 151 -0.59 17.37 10.81
C GLY A 151 -0.55 18.07 12.18
N THR A 152 -0.14 17.34 13.21
CA THR A 152 -0.02 17.81 14.61
C THR A 152 0.73 19.14 14.78
N THR A 153 1.81 19.36 14.03
CA THR A 153 2.60 20.61 14.12
C THR A 153 1.79 21.83 13.68
N ILE A 154 1.02 21.70 12.61
CA ILE A 154 0.12 22.75 12.12
C ILE A 154 -1.08 22.87 13.04
N GLY A 155 -1.68 21.74 13.43
CA GLY A 155 -2.78 21.68 14.38
C GLY A 155 -2.48 22.42 15.69
N TYR A 156 -1.30 22.20 16.27
CA TYR A 156 -0.84 22.91 17.48
C TYR A 156 -0.81 24.43 17.28
N LYS A 157 -0.33 24.92 16.11
CA LYS A 157 -0.32 26.36 15.80
C LYS A 157 -1.73 26.94 15.69
N ILE A 158 -2.68 26.19 15.11
CA ILE A 158 -4.09 26.57 15.03
C ILE A 158 -4.71 26.61 16.42
N LEU A 159 -4.50 25.59 17.25
CA LEU A 159 -5.00 25.55 18.63
C LEU A 159 -4.41 26.68 19.49
N LYS A 160 -3.12 27.01 19.32
CA LYS A 160 -2.49 28.16 19.97
C LYS A 160 -3.12 29.49 19.54
N TYR A 161 -3.50 29.63 18.27
CA TYR A 161 -4.24 30.80 17.79
C TYR A 161 -5.62 30.91 18.45
N ILE A 162 -6.38 29.81 18.51
CA ILE A 162 -7.70 29.77 19.17
C ILE A 162 -7.60 30.24 20.62
N ASN A 163 -6.60 29.76 21.37
CA ASN A 163 -6.43 30.11 22.79
C ASN A 163 -5.91 31.54 23.05
N SER A 164 -5.33 32.21 22.03
CA SER A 164 -4.70 33.54 22.19
C SER A 164 -5.53 34.69 21.63
N ASN A 165 -6.67 34.40 21.00
CA ASN A 165 -7.55 35.40 20.42
C ASN A 165 -8.95 35.29 21.05
N LYS A 166 -9.57 36.43 21.41
CA LYS A 166 -10.92 36.44 21.97
C LYS A 166 -11.98 36.00 20.96
N ASN A 167 -11.78 36.34 19.68
CA ASN A 167 -12.69 36.04 18.57
C ASN A 167 -11.91 35.38 17.43
N PRO A 168 -11.44 34.13 17.60
CA PRO A 168 -10.69 33.45 16.56
C PRO A 168 -11.61 33.14 15.38
N SER A 169 -11.14 33.41 14.15
CA SER A 169 -11.87 33.10 12.92
C SER A 169 -10.96 32.48 11.88
N ALA A 170 -11.54 31.80 10.90
CA ALA A 170 -10.82 31.26 9.75
C ALA A 170 -11.75 31.05 8.55
N ILE A 171 -11.15 30.71 7.43
CA ILE A 171 -11.81 30.16 6.24
C ILE A 171 -11.01 28.95 5.75
N ILE A 172 -11.72 27.90 5.33
CA ILE A 172 -11.15 26.76 4.61
C ILE A 172 -11.36 27.03 3.13
N LEU A 173 -10.26 27.11 2.38
CA LEU A 173 -10.30 27.40 0.95
C LEU A 173 -10.59 26.13 0.14
N PRO A 174 -11.20 26.27 -1.05
CA PRO A 174 -11.43 25.15 -1.95
C PRO A 174 -10.11 24.44 -2.30
N THR A 175 -10.19 23.13 -2.49
CA THR A 175 -9.03 22.32 -2.83
C THR A 175 -8.47 22.72 -4.19
N VAL A 176 -7.14 22.83 -4.27
CA VAL A 176 -6.40 22.96 -5.52
C VAL A 176 -5.60 21.69 -5.79
N GLU A 177 -5.59 21.27 -7.06
CA GLU A 177 -4.71 20.20 -7.54
C GLU A 177 -3.28 20.73 -7.70
N ILE A 178 -2.31 19.96 -7.24
CA ILE A 178 -0.88 20.26 -7.39
C ILE A 178 -0.20 19.14 -8.16
N PRO A 179 0.28 19.39 -9.38
CA PRO A 179 1.04 18.40 -10.15
C PRO A 179 2.50 18.32 -9.70
N GLY A 180 3.14 17.17 -9.94
CA GLY A 180 4.58 16.98 -9.75
C GLY A 180 5.02 16.91 -8.30
N ILE A 181 4.18 16.40 -7.39
CA ILE A 181 4.52 16.15 -5.99
C ILE A 181 5.71 15.19 -5.91
N LYS A 182 6.61 15.49 -4.97
CA LYS A 182 7.82 14.71 -4.69
C LYS A 182 7.93 14.47 -3.19
N PRO A 183 8.33 13.26 -2.75
CA PRO A 183 8.54 12.07 -3.57
C PRO A 183 7.22 11.41 -4.02
N ALA A 184 7.24 10.73 -5.16
CA ALA A 184 6.18 9.80 -5.59
C ALA A 184 6.76 8.69 -6.49
N PRO A 185 6.39 7.41 -6.32
CA PRO A 185 5.50 6.89 -5.27
C PRO A 185 6.15 6.84 -3.87
N VAL A 186 5.28 6.84 -2.87
CA VAL A 186 5.50 6.62 -1.44
C VAL A 186 4.45 5.60 -1.01
N VAL A 187 4.83 4.63 -0.17
CA VAL A 187 3.89 3.66 0.40
C VAL A 187 2.83 4.41 1.20
N ALA A 188 1.55 4.20 0.87
CA ALA A 188 0.44 4.79 1.60
C ALA A 188 0.47 4.31 3.06
N TYR A 189 0.33 5.22 4.02
CA TYR A 189 0.45 4.88 5.45
C TYR A 189 -0.51 3.72 5.83
N PHE A 190 -1.77 3.79 5.37
CA PHE A 190 -2.81 2.79 5.63
C PHE A 190 -2.55 1.45 4.95
N SER A 191 -1.71 1.38 3.91
CA SER A 191 -1.52 0.12 3.16
C SER A 191 -1.06 -0.95 4.13
N SER A 192 -1.77 -2.08 4.23
CA SER A 192 -1.38 -3.14 5.16
C SER A 192 0.00 -3.72 4.85
N ARG A 193 0.72 -4.15 5.91
CA ARG A 193 2.12 -4.61 5.84
C ARG A 193 2.25 -6.10 6.11
N GLY A 194 3.24 -6.71 5.48
CA GLY A 194 3.74 -8.03 5.82
C GLY A 194 4.51 -8.04 7.16
N PRO A 195 4.97 -9.22 7.60
CA PRO A 195 4.70 -10.55 7.04
C PRO A 195 3.21 -10.93 7.11
N SER A 196 2.82 -12.04 6.47
CA SER A 196 1.44 -12.52 6.53
C SER A 196 1.25 -13.52 7.67
N VAL A 197 0.15 -13.39 8.42
CA VAL A 197 -0.25 -14.35 9.47
C VAL A 197 -0.46 -15.77 8.92
N LEU A 198 -0.82 -15.92 7.63
CA LEU A 198 -0.96 -17.25 7.01
C LEU A 198 0.36 -18.02 6.94
N THR A 199 1.45 -17.32 6.62
CA THR A 199 2.80 -17.86 6.49
C THR A 199 3.77 -16.69 6.25
N GLU A 200 4.91 -16.76 6.91
CA GLU A 200 6.01 -15.81 6.71
C GLU A 200 6.98 -16.27 5.61
N ASN A 201 6.85 -17.50 5.10
CA ASN A 201 7.69 -18.09 4.06
C ASN A 201 7.28 -17.72 2.62
N ILE A 202 6.24 -16.91 2.46
CA ILE A 202 5.89 -16.23 1.21
C ILE A 202 5.75 -14.73 1.50
N LEU A 203 6.54 -13.92 0.82
CA LEU A 203 6.59 -12.48 1.02
C LEU A 203 5.30 -11.82 0.54
N LYS A 204 4.69 -10.99 1.40
CA LYS A 204 3.53 -10.16 1.08
C LYS A 204 3.73 -8.72 1.57
N PRO A 205 3.11 -7.72 0.91
CA PRO A 205 2.37 -7.81 -0.36
C PRO A 205 3.32 -8.18 -1.53
N ASP A 206 2.78 -8.51 -2.71
CA ASP A 206 3.62 -8.92 -3.83
C ASP A 206 4.18 -7.73 -4.60
N ILE A 207 3.35 -6.70 -4.80
CA ILE A 207 3.63 -5.52 -5.63
C ILE A 207 2.87 -4.31 -5.07
N MET A 208 3.31 -3.12 -5.44
CA MET A 208 2.66 -1.85 -5.11
C MET A 208 2.14 -1.16 -6.38
N ALA A 209 1.02 -0.46 -6.26
CA ALA A 209 0.42 0.29 -7.36
C ALA A 209 -0.34 1.54 -6.84
N PRO A 210 -0.69 2.48 -7.73
CA PRO A 210 -1.38 3.72 -7.36
C PRO A 210 -2.70 3.46 -6.65
N GLY A 211 -2.83 3.93 -5.42
CA GLY A 211 -4.00 3.69 -4.58
C GLY A 211 -4.42 4.88 -3.72
N VAL A 212 -3.79 6.05 -3.83
CA VAL A 212 -4.17 7.25 -3.08
C VAL A 212 -4.80 8.28 -4.01
N ALA A 213 -5.98 8.77 -3.65
CA ALA A 213 -6.74 9.78 -4.38
C ALA A 213 -6.86 9.48 -5.88
N ILE A 214 -7.33 8.27 -6.19
CA ILE A 214 -7.56 7.79 -7.55
C ILE A 214 -8.96 8.19 -8.00
N LEU A 215 -9.05 8.82 -9.17
CA LEU A 215 -10.33 9.21 -9.76
C LEU A 215 -10.96 7.99 -10.43
N GLY A 216 -12.15 7.60 -9.96
CA GLY A 216 -12.92 6.49 -10.50
C GLY A 216 -14.38 6.87 -10.73
N ALA A 217 -15.08 6.09 -11.54
CA ALA A 217 -16.52 6.26 -11.71
C ALA A 217 -17.25 5.81 -10.44
N ILE A 218 -18.29 6.55 -10.05
CA ILE A 218 -19.21 6.21 -8.97
C ILE A 218 -20.62 6.15 -9.50
N THR A 219 -21.48 5.37 -8.84
CA THR A 219 -22.92 5.41 -9.12
C THR A 219 -23.41 6.84 -8.88
N PRO A 220 -24.06 7.48 -9.86
CA PRO A 220 -24.74 8.74 -9.63
C PRO A 220 -25.67 8.58 -8.43
N LYS A 221 -25.54 9.44 -7.43
CA LYS A 221 -26.51 9.45 -6.33
C LYS A 221 -27.80 10.05 -6.89
N ASP A 222 -28.86 9.26 -6.95
CA ASP A 222 -30.20 9.77 -7.21
C ASP A 222 -30.53 10.83 -6.14
N GLU A 223 -31.12 11.92 -6.59
CA GLU A 223 -31.37 13.15 -5.83
C GLU A 223 -32.20 12.88 -4.56
N GLU A 224 -31.74 13.36 -3.38
CA GLU A 224 -32.58 14.02 -2.35
C GLU A 224 -31.90 14.39 -1.01
N GLU A 225 -30.69 13.93 -0.68
CA GLU A 225 -30.09 14.24 0.63
C GLU A 225 -28.84 15.13 0.59
N SER A 226 -28.95 16.28 1.26
CA SER A 226 -27.95 17.32 1.54
C SER A 226 -27.68 18.37 0.45
N ALA A 227 -28.66 19.26 0.29
CA ALA A 227 -28.43 20.61 -0.21
C ALA A 227 -27.37 21.32 0.64
N SER A 228 -26.15 21.42 0.13
CA SER A 228 -25.27 22.55 0.37
C SER A 228 -25.00 23.20 -0.98
N ASP A 229 -25.08 24.53 -1.04
CA ASP A 229 -24.85 25.30 -2.26
C ASP A 229 -23.45 25.01 -2.82
N GLY A 230 -23.37 24.10 -3.80
CA GLY A 230 -22.12 23.59 -4.35
C GLY A 230 -22.35 22.81 -5.64
N VAL A 231 -21.29 22.69 -6.45
CA VAL A 231 -21.32 22.00 -7.76
C VAL A 231 -21.61 20.51 -7.55
N LYS A 232 -22.63 19.98 -8.26
CA LYS A 232 -23.02 18.56 -8.22
C LYS A 232 -21.78 17.67 -8.45
N PRO A 233 -21.48 16.68 -7.58
CA PRO A 233 -20.47 15.68 -7.90
C PRO A 233 -20.94 14.94 -9.15
N GLY A 234 -20.13 14.91 -10.20
CA GLY A 234 -20.44 14.12 -11.41
C GLY A 234 -20.43 12.62 -11.12
N GLY A 235 -20.52 11.79 -12.15
CA GLY A 235 -20.41 10.32 -12.02
C GLY A 235 -19.02 9.80 -11.63
N TYR A 236 -18.20 10.61 -10.96
CA TYR A 236 -16.81 10.30 -10.58
C TYR A 236 -16.48 10.82 -9.19
N ALA A 237 -15.64 10.09 -8.46
CA ALA A 237 -15.09 10.50 -7.18
C ALA A 237 -13.62 10.10 -7.04
N LEU A 238 -12.93 10.77 -6.12
CA LEU A 238 -11.56 10.47 -5.73
C LEU A 238 -11.58 9.63 -4.47
N GLU A 239 -11.03 8.42 -4.56
CA GLU A 239 -11.01 7.45 -3.46
C GLU A 239 -9.59 6.96 -3.19
N SER A 240 -9.36 6.51 -1.95
CA SER A 240 -8.07 5.98 -1.52
C SER A 240 -8.23 4.58 -0.94
N GLY A 241 -7.29 3.69 -1.25
CA GLY A 241 -7.25 2.33 -0.70
C GLY A 241 -6.43 1.39 -1.56
N THR A 242 -6.01 0.27 -0.96
CA THR A 242 -5.52 -0.90 -1.72
C THR A 242 -6.59 -1.45 -2.67
N SER A 243 -7.88 -1.17 -2.41
CA SER A 243 -9.00 -1.38 -3.32
C SER A 243 -8.86 -0.63 -4.65
N MET A 244 -8.22 0.54 -4.67
CA MET A 244 -7.95 1.33 -5.88
C MET A 244 -6.64 0.90 -6.55
N ALA A 245 -5.66 0.43 -5.78
CA ALA A 245 -4.42 -0.14 -6.31
C ALA A 245 -4.64 -1.49 -7.04
N CYS A 246 -5.47 -2.36 -6.47
CA CYS A 246 -5.80 -3.67 -7.04
C CYS A 246 -6.22 -3.65 -8.52
N PRO A 247 -7.20 -2.83 -8.96
CA PRO A 247 -7.63 -2.80 -10.36
C PRO A 247 -6.55 -2.28 -11.33
N HIS A 248 -5.60 -1.45 -10.88
CA HIS A 248 -4.45 -1.08 -11.71
C HIS A 248 -3.59 -2.31 -12.06
N VAL A 249 -3.31 -3.16 -11.07
CA VAL A 249 -2.57 -4.41 -11.28
C VAL A 249 -3.39 -5.39 -12.13
N THR A 250 -4.70 -5.47 -11.93
CA THR A 250 -5.60 -6.29 -12.77
C THR A 250 -5.57 -5.84 -14.22
N GLY A 251 -5.67 -4.53 -14.50
CA GLY A 251 -5.60 -3.96 -15.84
C GLY A 251 -4.23 -4.20 -16.50
N ALA A 252 -3.14 -4.00 -15.77
CA ALA A 252 -1.79 -4.30 -16.24
C ALA A 252 -1.61 -5.81 -16.54
N SER A 253 -2.18 -6.68 -15.71
CA SER A 253 -2.16 -8.13 -15.94
C SER A 253 -2.93 -8.53 -17.19
N ALA A 254 -4.10 -7.91 -17.44
CA ALA A 254 -4.87 -8.11 -18.66
C ALA A 254 -4.11 -7.59 -19.90
N LEU A 255 -3.43 -6.44 -19.80
CA LEU A 255 -2.57 -5.92 -20.87
C LEU A 255 -1.45 -6.91 -21.21
N VAL A 256 -0.71 -7.41 -20.22
CA VAL A 256 0.34 -8.42 -20.43
C VAL A 256 -0.25 -9.69 -21.04
N LYS A 257 -1.42 -10.15 -20.58
CA LYS A 257 -2.12 -11.32 -21.15
C LYS A 257 -2.52 -11.12 -22.61
N SER A 258 -2.93 -9.90 -23.00
CA SER A 258 -3.31 -9.59 -24.39
C SER A 258 -2.12 -9.67 -25.34
N VAL A 259 -0.94 -9.23 -24.90
CA VAL A 259 0.32 -9.31 -25.66
C VAL A 259 0.88 -10.74 -25.64
N HIS A 260 0.70 -11.47 -24.53
CA HIS A 260 1.16 -12.85 -24.34
C HIS A 260 0.01 -13.83 -24.06
N PRO A 261 -0.86 -14.16 -25.04
CA PRO A 261 -2.06 -14.97 -24.81
C PRO A 261 -1.79 -16.37 -24.24
N LYS A 262 -0.58 -16.92 -24.45
CA LYS A 262 -0.19 -18.25 -23.97
C LYS A 262 0.42 -18.26 -22.57
N TRP A 263 0.74 -17.11 -22.00
CA TRP A 263 1.33 -17.05 -20.66
C TRP A 263 0.33 -17.46 -19.58
N THR A 264 0.84 -18.18 -18.58
CA THR A 264 0.07 -18.56 -17.39
C THR A 264 -0.06 -17.38 -16.44
N SER A 265 -0.98 -17.47 -15.47
CA SER A 265 -1.11 -16.47 -14.40
C SER A 265 0.21 -16.24 -13.65
N SER A 266 1.00 -17.29 -13.41
CA SER A 266 2.27 -17.17 -12.69
C SER A 266 3.35 -16.48 -13.53
N MET A 267 3.38 -16.70 -14.85
CA MET A 267 4.27 -15.96 -15.75
C MET A 267 3.94 -14.47 -15.78
N ILE A 268 2.66 -14.11 -15.85
CA ILE A 268 2.21 -12.71 -15.86
C ILE A 268 2.54 -12.03 -14.52
N ARG A 269 2.29 -12.71 -13.39
CA ARG A 269 2.66 -12.20 -12.07
C ARG A 269 4.16 -11.96 -12.01
N SER A 270 4.93 -12.96 -12.42
CA SER A 270 6.38 -12.87 -12.40
C SER A 270 6.87 -11.71 -13.25
N ALA A 271 6.32 -11.49 -14.45
CA ALA A 271 6.72 -10.40 -15.32
C ALA A 271 6.48 -9.03 -14.67
N LEU A 272 5.32 -8.84 -14.04
CA LEU A 272 5.00 -7.60 -13.32
C LEU A 272 5.88 -7.40 -12.09
N MET A 273 6.14 -8.47 -11.34
CA MET A 273 6.97 -8.40 -10.13
C MET A 273 8.45 -8.14 -10.45
N THR A 274 9.02 -8.82 -11.43
CA THR A 274 10.47 -8.72 -11.71
C THR A 274 10.89 -7.45 -12.44
N THR A 275 9.91 -6.70 -12.96
CA THR A 275 10.11 -5.44 -13.70
C THR A 275 9.63 -4.21 -12.93
N ALA A 276 9.10 -4.39 -11.72
CA ALA A 276 8.71 -3.30 -10.83
C ALA A 276 9.89 -2.37 -10.50
N THR A 277 9.58 -1.09 -10.24
CA THR A 277 10.58 -0.09 -9.85
C THR A 277 10.58 0.11 -8.33
N VAL A 278 11.77 0.27 -7.76
CA VAL A 278 11.95 0.62 -6.34
C VAL A 278 12.37 2.08 -6.16
N TYR A 279 12.23 2.89 -7.21
CA TYR A 279 12.63 4.29 -7.23
C TYR A 279 11.43 5.21 -7.42
N ASP A 280 11.48 6.35 -6.73
CA ASP A 280 10.56 7.46 -6.89
C ASP A 280 10.93 8.35 -8.11
N ASN A 281 10.11 9.37 -8.34
CA ASN A 281 10.31 10.41 -9.35
C ASN A 281 11.50 11.35 -9.06
N MET A 282 12.21 11.17 -7.94
CA MET A 282 13.50 11.78 -7.63
C MET A 282 14.68 10.82 -7.86
N ARG A 283 14.41 9.60 -8.36
CA ARG A 283 15.37 8.50 -8.53
C ARG A 283 16.00 8.04 -7.21
N LYS A 284 15.30 8.24 -6.10
CA LYS A 284 15.67 7.75 -4.78
C LYS A 284 14.86 6.50 -4.45
N PRO A 285 15.34 5.63 -3.54
CA PRO A 285 14.54 4.50 -3.07
C PRO A 285 13.19 4.97 -2.52
N VAL A 286 12.12 4.26 -2.87
CA VAL A 286 10.76 4.53 -2.37
C VAL A 286 10.76 4.57 -0.85
N THR A 287 10.01 5.53 -0.28
CA THR A 287 9.84 5.68 1.17
C THR A 287 8.43 5.31 1.61
N ASN A 288 8.22 5.21 2.92
CA ASN A 288 6.91 5.12 3.54
C ASN A 288 6.45 6.49 4.10
N GLY A 289 5.26 6.53 4.72
CA GLY A 289 4.69 7.74 5.31
C GLY A 289 5.55 8.42 6.37
N SER A 290 6.46 7.70 7.02
CA SER A 290 7.42 8.24 8.00
C SER A 290 8.72 8.75 7.36
N ALA A 291 8.80 8.83 6.04
CA ALA A 291 9.99 9.16 5.25
C ALA A 291 11.18 8.19 5.40
N SER A 292 10.94 6.99 5.95
CA SER A 292 11.91 5.89 5.98
C SER A 292 11.88 5.10 4.68
N PHE A 293 12.98 4.44 4.31
CA PHE A 293 13.00 3.57 3.13
C PHE A 293 11.99 2.44 3.27
N ALA A 294 11.19 2.23 2.23
CA ALA A 294 10.20 1.17 2.19
C ALA A 294 10.88 -0.19 2.07
N THR A 295 10.43 -1.12 2.90
CA THR A 295 10.86 -2.51 2.93
C THR A 295 9.98 -3.36 2.01
N PRO A 296 10.44 -4.56 1.62
CA PRO A 296 9.62 -5.53 0.91
C PRO A 296 8.32 -5.93 1.63
N HIS A 297 8.23 -5.87 2.96
CA HIS A 297 6.95 -6.08 3.66
C HIS A 297 5.97 -4.92 3.50
N GLU A 298 6.40 -3.78 2.99
CA GLU A 298 5.55 -2.61 2.76
C GLU A 298 5.13 -2.46 1.29
N MET A 299 6.06 -2.70 0.34
CA MET A 299 5.83 -2.50 -1.09
C MET A 299 5.96 -3.76 -1.96
N GLY A 300 6.27 -4.91 -1.36
CA GLY A 300 6.62 -6.12 -2.11
C GLY A 300 7.90 -5.92 -2.93
N VAL A 301 7.83 -6.22 -4.22
CA VAL A 301 8.95 -6.02 -5.16
C VAL A 301 9.13 -4.57 -5.64
N GLY A 302 8.16 -3.68 -5.36
CA GLY A 302 8.17 -2.27 -5.75
C GLY A 302 6.88 -1.84 -6.48
N GLU A 303 6.92 -0.63 -7.03
CA GLU A 303 5.84 -0.04 -7.83
C GLU A 303 5.76 -0.68 -9.21
N ILE A 304 4.54 -1.00 -9.65
CA ILE A 304 4.26 -1.65 -10.93
C ILE A 304 4.81 -0.89 -12.15
N SER A 305 5.33 -1.63 -13.14
CA SER A 305 5.77 -1.08 -14.43
C SER A 305 5.16 -1.88 -15.60
N PRO A 306 3.93 -1.56 -16.06
CA PRO A 306 3.21 -2.39 -17.02
C PRO A 306 3.94 -2.56 -18.36
N VAL A 307 4.56 -1.50 -18.88
CA VAL A 307 5.26 -1.54 -20.17
C VAL A 307 6.51 -2.42 -20.11
N LYS A 308 7.29 -2.35 -19.02
CA LYS A 308 8.48 -3.21 -18.85
C LYS A 308 8.09 -4.69 -18.73
N ALA A 309 6.95 -4.98 -18.10
CA ALA A 309 6.44 -6.34 -17.94
C ALA A 309 6.05 -7.02 -19.26
N LEU A 310 5.92 -6.27 -20.37
CA LEU A 310 5.71 -6.86 -21.69
C LEU A 310 6.93 -7.63 -22.21
N ASN A 311 8.14 -7.34 -21.73
CA ASN A 311 9.35 -8.05 -22.14
C ASN A 311 10.32 -8.21 -20.95
N PRO A 312 9.98 -9.08 -19.97
CA PRO A 312 10.70 -9.18 -18.70
C PRO A 312 12.02 -9.98 -18.82
N GLY A 313 12.29 -10.65 -19.95
CA GLY A 313 13.43 -11.54 -20.13
C GLY A 313 13.24 -12.90 -19.46
N LEU A 314 13.14 -12.95 -18.12
CA LEU A 314 12.92 -14.18 -17.36
C LEU A 314 11.63 -14.13 -16.54
N VAL A 315 10.99 -15.29 -16.38
CA VAL A 315 9.81 -15.48 -15.51
C VAL A 315 9.97 -16.69 -14.59
N PHE A 316 9.34 -16.61 -13.41
CA PHE A 316 9.25 -17.65 -12.40
C PHE A 316 7.89 -18.33 -12.49
N GLU A 317 7.87 -19.53 -13.08
CA GLU A 317 6.64 -20.30 -13.24
C GLU A 317 6.33 -21.12 -11.99
N THR A 318 5.12 -20.93 -11.46
CA THR A 318 4.48 -21.84 -10.49
C THR A 318 3.37 -22.62 -11.16
N THR A 319 3.28 -23.90 -10.82
CA THR A 319 2.28 -24.85 -11.31
C THR A 319 1.22 -25.11 -10.26
N THR A 320 0.10 -25.73 -10.66
CA THR A 320 -0.91 -26.21 -9.70
C THR A 320 -0.30 -27.13 -8.66
N GLU A 321 0.63 -28.00 -9.05
CA GLU A 321 1.29 -28.92 -8.11
C GLU A 321 2.10 -28.18 -7.04
N ASP A 322 2.74 -27.06 -7.38
CA ASP A 322 3.45 -26.23 -6.40
C ASP A 322 2.49 -25.67 -5.34
N TYR A 323 1.27 -25.27 -5.73
CA TYR A 323 0.24 -24.83 -4.79
C TYR A 323 -0.35 -25.97 -3.96
N LEU A 324 -0.44 -27.19 -4.50
CA LEU A 324 -0.85 -28.36 -3.70
C LEU A 324 0.23 -28.75 -2.70
N ARG A 325 1.52 -28.65 -3.08
CA ARG A 325 2.66 -28.82 -2.16
C ARG A 325 2.67 -27.77 -1.06
N PHE A 326 2.39 -26.51 -1.39
CA PHE A 326 2.21 -25.44 -0.40
C PHE A 326 1.19 -25.83 0.68
N LEU A 327 0.01 -26.31 0.27
CA LEU A 327 -1.03 -26.72 1.21
C LEU A 327 -0.54 -27.84 2.14
N CYS A 328 0.20 -28.83 1.62
CA CYS A 328 0.81 -29.87 2.45
C CYS A 328 1.82 -29.30 3.45
N TYR A 329 2.70 -28.41 3.00
CA TYR A 329 3.73 -27.79 3.85
C TYR A 329 3.11 -26.92 4.94
N ASN A 330 1.99 -26.28 4.66
CA ASN A 330 1.22 -25.48 5.61
C ASN A 330 0.28 -26.33 6.49
N GLY A 331 0.48 -27.65 6.56
CA GLY A 331 -0.26 -28.54 7.45
C GLY A 331 -1.69 -28.89 7.04
N SER A 332 -2.13 -28.57 5.81
CA SER A 332 -3.49 -28.91 5.36
C SER A 332 -3.66 -30.43 5.19
N PRO A 333 -4.76 -31.02 5.69
CA PRO A 333 -4.99 -32.46 5.54
C PRO A 333 -5.11 -32.90 4.07
N GLU A 334 -4.42 -33.98 3.70
CA GLU A 334 -4.40 -34.51 2.32
C GLU A 334 -5.80 -34.79 1.77
N LYS A 335 -6.72 -35.29 2.61
CA LYS A 335 -8.13 -35.54 2.23
C LYS A 335 -8.83 -34.25 1.78
N THR A 336 -8.58 -33.14 2.48
CA THR A 336 -9.13 -31.82 2.14
C THR A 336 -8.55 -31.32 0.82
N ILE A 337 -7.23 -31.45 0.64
CA ILE A 337 -6.55 -31.05 -0.61
C ILE A 337 -7.12 -31.82 -1.81
N ARG A 338 -7.30 -33.14 -1.68
CA ARG A 338 -7.90 -33.97 -2.75
C ARG A 338 -9.34 -33.59 -3.04
N SER A 339 -10.14 -33.38 -2.01
CA SER A 339 -11.54 -32.95 -2.14
C SER A 339 -11.65 -31.63 -2.90
N MET A 340 -10.85 -30.63 -2.51
CA MET A 340 -10.85 -29.31 -3.13
C MET A 340 -10.31 -29.31 -4.56
N SER A 341 -9.19 -29.99 -4.78
CA SER A 341 -8.53 -30.02 -6.09
C SER A 341 -9.17 -30.98 -7.09
N LYS A 342 -10.00 -31.92 -6.62
CA LYS A 342 -10.53 -33.05 -7.41
C LYS A 342 -9.42 -33.85 -8.10
N THR A 343 -8.28 -34.02 -7.43
CA THR A 343 -7.11 -34.77 -7.94
C THR A 343 -6.76 -35.96 -7.04
N LYS A 344 -5.94 -36.88 -7.56
CA LYS A 344 -5.32 -37.99 -6.79
C LYS A 344 -3.98 -37.60 -6.16
N PHE A 345 -3.73 -36.30 -5.95
CA PHE A 345 -2.47 -35.78 -5.44
C PHE A 345 -2.11 -36.41 -4.08
N LYS A 346 -0.80 -36.59 -3.83
CA LYS A 346 -0.24 -37.10 -2.58
C LYS A 346 0.73 -36.08 -2.02
N CYS A 347 0.59 -35.77 -0.74
CA CYS A 347 1.56 -34.92 -0.06
C CYS A 347 2.93 -35.62 0.01
N PRO A 348 4.04 -34.86 -0.05
CA PRO A 348 5.37 -35.41 0.21
C PRO A 348 5.45 -36.02 1.61
N THR A 349 6.19 -37.13 1.75
CA THR A 349 6.34 -37.87 3.02
C THR A 349 6.97 -37.02 4.14
N LYS A 350 7.82 -36.06 3.77
CA LYS A 350 8.36 -35.04 4.66
C LYS A 350 7.82 -33.68 4.20
N SER A 351 6.87 -33.16 4.96
CA SER A 351 6.29 -31.83 4.74
C SER A 351 6.57 -30.98 5.98
N SER A 352 7.20 -29.82 5.77
CA SER A 352 7.44 -28.80 6.79
C SER A 352 7.23 -27.42 6.17
N ASP A 353 6.93 -26.45 7.00
CA ASP A 353 6.77 -25.04 6.63
C ASP A 353 8.04 -24.44 6.00
N ASP A 354 9.23 -24.86 6.43
CA ASP A 354 10.52 -24.47 5.83
C ASP A 354 10.61 -24.74 4.32
N LEU A 355 9.85 -25.73 3.82
CA LEU A 355 9.83 -26.06 2.40
C LEU A 355 8.99 -25.07 1.58
N ILE A 356 8.15 -24.25 2.21
CA ILE A 356 7.35 -23.20 1.55
C ILE A 356 8.28 -22.20 0.83
N SER A 357 9.40 -21.83 1.43
CA SER A 357 10.38 -20.90 0.83
C SER A 357 10.97 -21.42 -0.49
N ASN A 358 10.87 -22.73 -0.78
CA ASN A 358 11.30 -23.35 -2.05
C ASN A 358 10.27 -23.31 -3.18
N ILE A 359 9.03 -22.85 -2.92
CA ILE A 359 8.06 -22.59 -3.99
C ILE A 359 8.69 -21.60 -4.97
N ASN A 360 8.49 -21.83 -6.27
CA ASN A 360 9.13 -21.07 -7.33
C ASN A 360 8.53 -19.66 -7.53
N TYR A 361 8.48 -18.89 -6.45
CA TYR A 361 7.92 -17.55 -6.38
C TYR A 361 8.97 -16.49 -6.80
N PRO A 362 8.56 -15.38 -7.45
CA PRO A 362 9.45 -14.26 -7.83
C PRO A 362 9.87 -13.35 -6.65
N SER A 363 9.93 -13.92 -5.45
CA SER A 363 10.52 -13.37 -4.24
C SER A 363 10.95 -14.53 -3.33
N ILE A 364 11.78 -14.24 -2.32
CA ILE A 364 12.20 -15.23 -1.33
C ILE A 364 11.83 -14.70 0.06
N SER A 365 11.15 -15.51 0.86
CA SER A 365 10.91 -15.22 2.26
C SER A 365 11.36 -16.40 3.10
N ILE A 366 12.12 -16.14 4.16
CA ILE A 366 12.58 -17.15 5.12
C ILE A 366 12.13 -16.66 6.49
N SER A 367 11.16 -17.36 7.08
CA SER A 367 10.54 -17.01 8.36
C SER A 367 11.47 -17.21 9.54
N LYS A 368 12.47 -18.09 9.41
CA LYS A 368 13.46 -18.37 10.43
C LYS A 368 14.79 -18.81 9.81
N LEU A 369 15.85 -18.08 10.13
CA LEU A 369 17.23 -18.43 9.83
C LEU A 369 18.04 -18.33 11.11
N GLU A 370 18.35 -19.47 11.74
CA GLU A 370 19.17 -19.50 12.94
C GLU A 370 20.61 -19.12 12.61
N LYS A 371 21.25 -18.26 13.44
CA LYS A 371 22.64 -17.83 13.21
C LYS A 371 23.66 -18.97 13.18
N SER A 372 23.33 -20.11 13.78
CA SER A 372 24.23 -21.26 13.96
C SER A 372 24.24 -22.26 12.80
N ILE A 373 23.21 -22.30 11.94
CA ILE A 373 23.08 -23.36 10.93
C ILE A 373 23.96 -23.17 9.69
N GLY A 374 24.61 -22.01 9.55
CA GLY A 374 25.37 -21.64 8.35
C GLY A 374 24.47 -21.37 7.15
N PHE A 375 24.77 -21.94 5.99
CA PHE A 375 24.05 -21.65 4.74
C PHE A 375 22.73 -22.44 4.60
N LEU A 376 21.60 -21.74 4.66
CA LEU A 376 20.31 -22.26 4.20
C LEU A 376 20.20 -22.12 2.68
N THR A 377 19.80 -23.19 1.99
CA THR A 377 19.71 -23.21 0.51
C THR A 377 18.27 -23.18 0.03
N ILE A 378 17.96 -22.18 -0.80
CA ILE A 378 16.69 -22.03 -1.51
C ILE A 378 16.89 -22.31 -3.01
N LYS A 379 16.00 -23.10 -3.61
CA LYS A 379 16.02 -23.39 -5.05
C LYS A 379 15.01 -22.51 -5.80
N ARG A 380 15.40 -22.06 -6.98
CA ARG A 380 14.54 -21.36 -7.94
C ARG A 380 14.77 -21.88 -9.35
N SER A 381 13.76 -21.73 -10.19
CA SER A 381 13.83 -22.03 -11.61
C SER A 381 13.22 -20.90 -12.43
N VAL A 382 13.94 -20.47 -13.44
CA VAL A 382 13.51 -19.39 -14.34
C VAL A 382 13.38 -19.91 -15.75
N THR A 383 12.37 -19.40 -16.44
CA THR A 383 12.12 -19.66 -17.86
C THR A 383 12.45 -18.40 -18.66
N ASN A 384 13.24 -18.54 -19.71
CA ASN A 384 13.52 -17.44 -20.63
C ASN A 384 12.35 -17.23 -21.58
N VAL A 385 11.82 -16.01 -21.58
CA VAL A 385 10.74 -15.55 -22.47
C VAL A 385 11.22 -14.42 -23.39
N GLY A 386 12.48 -14.03 -23.27
CA GLY A 386 13.16 -13.12 -24.20
C GLY A 386 13.82 -13.85 -25.36
N HIS A 387 14.81 -13.21 -25.96
CA HIS A 387 15.58 -13.80 -27.07
C HIS A 387 16.41 -15.02 -26.62
N PRO A 388 16.62 -16.01 -27.51
CA PRO A 388 17.53 -17.12 -27.25
C PRO A 388 18.99 -16.66 -27.31
N ASN A 389 19.92 -17.56 -26.97
CA ASN A 389 21.36 -17.34 -26.98
C ASN A 389 21.81 -16.17 -26.10
N VAL A 390 21.23 -16.11 -24.89
CA VAL A 390 21.48 -15.05 -23.91
C VAL A 390 22.05 -15.64 -22.61
N THR A 391 23.03 -14.95 -22.04
CA THR A 391 23.61 -15.28 -20.73
C THR A 391 23.28 -14.18 -19.73
N TYR A 392 22.59 -14.56 -18.67
CA TYR A 392 22.31 -13.68 -17.53
C TYR A 392 23.38 -13.85 -16.46
N THR A 393 23.80 -12.73 -15.87
CA THR A 393 24.70 -12.71 -14.71
C THR A 393 23.94 -12.21 -13.48
N SER A 394 24.07 -12.91 -12.35
CA SER A 394 23.43 -12.53 -11.09
C SER A 394 24.29 -11.53 -10.31
N THR A 395 23.66 -10.46 -9.82
CA THR A 395 24.20 -9.57 -8.79
C THR A 395 23.34 -9.65 -7.54
N VAL A 396 23.98 -9.47 -6.38
CA VAL A 396 23.34 -9.59 -5.07
C VAL A 396 23.56 -8.28 -4.31
N GLN A 397 22.49 -7.72 -3.78
CA GLN A 397 22.52 -6.63 -2.81
C GLN A 397 22.03 -7.18 -1.47
N ALA A 398 22.98 -7.47 -0.59
CA ALA A 398 22.70 -8.02 0.75
C ALA A 398 22.81 -6.94 1.83
N PRO A 399 22.01 -7.02 2.91
CA PRO A 399 22.15 -6.14 4.06
C PRO A 399 23.43 -6.46 4.85
N MET A 400 23.82 -5.54 5.73
CA MET A 400 25.03 -5.68 6.55
C MET A 400 24.98 -6.98 7.39
N GLY A 401 26.08 -7.74 7.41
CA GLY A 401 26.19 -8.99 8.16
C GLY A 401 25.54 -10.23 7.50
N MET A 402 24.71 -10.05 6.47
CA MET A 402 24.08 -11.17 5.76
C MET A 402 24.89 -11.60 4.54
N LYS A 403 25.29 -12.88 4.49
CA LYS A 403 26.00 -13.46 3.35
C LYS A 403 25.01 -14.16 2.43
N VAL A 404 24.89 -13.66 1.20
CA VAL A 404 23.99 -14.24 0.18
C VAL A 404 24.78 -14.64 -1.07
N LYS A 405 24.65 -15.89 -1.51
CA LYS A 405 25.35 -16.45 -2.69
C LYS A 405 24.37 -17.06 -3.68
N VAL A 406 24.56 -16.75 -4.96
CA VAL A 406 23.79 -17.35 -6.07
C VAL A 406 24.67 -18.32 -6.85
N ILE A 407 24.17 -19.55 -7.06
CA ILE A 407 24.90 -20.62 -7.74
C ILE A 407 24.01 -21.28 -8.81
N PRO A 408 24.43 -21.30 -10.09
CA PRO A 408 25.62 -20.64 -10.65
C PRO A 408 25.45 -19.11 -10.70
N LYS A 409 26.55 -18.35 -10.77
CA LYS A 409 26.50 -16.88 -10.95
C LYS A 409 26.06 -16.44 -12.36
N LYS A 410 26.11 -17.36 -13.33
CA LYS A 410 25.70 -17.14 -14.72
C LYS A 410 24.79 -18.27 -15.15
N ILE A 411 23.72 -17.93 -15.86
CA ILE A 411 22.81 -18.89 -16.51
C ILE A 411 22.71 -18.55 -17.99
N THR A 412 22.82 -19.55 -18.84
CA THR A 412 22.80 -19.38 -20.30
C THR A 412 21.60 -20.12 -20.88
N PHE A 413 20.86 -19.44 -21.75
CA PHE A 413 19.73 -20.00 -22.49
C PHE A 413 20.12 -20.09 -23.97
N LEU A 414 20.43 -21.30 -24.42
CA LEU A 414 20.58 -21.64 -25.83
C LEU A 414 19.18 -21.89 -26.44
N GLU A 415 19.06 -21.96 -27.77
CA GLU A 415 17.76 -22.15 -28.46
C GLU A 415 16.87 -23.27 -27.88
N ASN A 416 17.49 -24.39 -27.49
CA ASN A 416 16.77 -25.55 -26.97
C ASN A 416 16.62 -25.55 -25.43
N VAL A 417 17.25 -24.61 -24.73
CA VAL A 417 17.22 -24.51 -23.27
C VAL A 417 16.29 -23.37 -22.88
N LYS A 418 15.07 -23.70 -22.48
CA LYS A 418 14.08 -22.70 -22.06
C LYS A 418 14.04 -22.43 -20.56
N ARG A 419 14.44 -23.40 -19.74
CA ARG A 419 14.32 -23.34 -18.28
C ARG A 419 15.60 -23.78 -17.60
N VAL A 420 16.04 -23.00 -16.60
CA VAL A 420 17.26 -23.27 -15.83
C VAL A 420 16.96 -23.09 -14.33
N SER A 421 17.52 -23.97 -13.52
CA SER A 421 17.45 -23.88 -12.05
C SER A 421 18.74 -23.29 -11.47
N PHE A 422 18.59 -22.54 -10.38
CA PHE A 422 19.69 -22.02 -9.59
C PHE A 422 19.39 -22.13 -8.09
N LYS A 423 20.42 -21.95 -7.28
CA LYS A 423 20.35 -21.96 -5.81
C LYS A 423 20.72 -20.60 -5.27
N VAL A 424 20.04 -20.19 -4.21
CA VAL A 424 20.38 -19.03 -3.39
C VAL A 424 20.69 -19.53 -1.99
N LEU A 425 21.87 -19.19 -1.49
CA LEU A 425 22.34 -19.62 -0.18
C LEU A 425 22.37 -18.38 0.74
N PHE A 426 21.78 -18.50 1.93
CA PHE A 426 21.68 -17.45 2.94
C PHE A 426 22.39 -17.87 4.22
N ASP A 427 23.27 -17.02 4.74
CA ASP A 427 23.94 -17.18 6.03
C ASP A 427 23.81 -15.86 6.80
N GLY A 428 23.20 -15.96 7.99
CA GLY A 428 22.88 -14.84 8.87
C GLY A 428 23.76 -14.75 10.11
N SER A 429 24.88 -15.48 10.17
CA SER A 429 25.76 -15.56 11.35
C SER A 429 26.22 -14.20 11.91
N GLU A 430 26.42 -13.21 11.05
CA GLU A 430 26.85 -11.85 11.41
C GLU A 430 25.72 -10.81 11.26
N ALA A 431 24.51 -11.23 10.87
CA ALA A 431 23.38 -10.32 10.64
C ALA A 431 22.68 -9.90 11.95
N SER A 432 22.03 -8.74 11.93
CA SER A 432 21.13 -8.32 13.01
C SER A 432 19.94 -9.28 13.10
N SER A 433 19.48 -9.56 14.33
CA SER A 433 18.27 -10.37 14.54
C SER A 433 17.04 -9.62 14.01
N GLY A 434 16.01 -10.37 13.61
CA GLY A 434 14.84 -9.86 12.91
C GLY A 434 14.97 -9.87 11.39
N TYR A 435 14.05 -9.18 10.73
CA TYR A 435 13.97 -9.17 9.27
C TYR A 435 15.09 -8.38 8.58
N ASN A 436 15.79 -9.07 7.70
CA ASN A 436 16.84 -8.54 6.85
C ASN A 436 16.39 -8.61 5.38
N PHE A 437 16.51 -7.49 4.66
CA PHE A 437 16.01 -7.36 3.29
C PHE A 437 17.12 -7.13 2.29
N GLY A 438 16.96 -7.67 1.09
CA GLY A 438 17.88 -7.43 -0.01
C GLY A 438 17.29 -7.84 -1.35
N SER A 439 18.15 -7.93 -2.37
CA SER A 439 17.71 -8.31 -3.70
C SER A 439 18.75 -9.08 -4.51
N ILE A 440 18.24 -9.79 -5.52
CA ILE A 440 19.01 -10.52 -6.52
C ILE A 440 18.55 -10.00 -7.87
N THR A 441 19.50 -9.60 -8.73
CA THR A 441 19.19 -9.12 -10.07
C THR A 441 19.93 -9.96 -11.10
N TRP A 442 19.20 -10.53 -12.04
CA TRP A 442 19.75 -11.17 -13.23
C TRP A 442 19.78 -10.17 -14.37
N SER A 443 20.97 -9.87 -14.89
CA SER A 443 21.17 -8.87 -15.95
C SER A 443 21.71 -9.51 -17.22
N ALA A 444 21.16 -9.15 -18.38
CA ALA A 444 21.67 -9.51 -19.70
C ALA A 444 21.21 -8.50 -20.76
N ALA A 445 22.14 -7.86 -21.48
CA ALA A 445 21.82 -6.84 -22.49
C ALA A 445 20.80 -5.81 -21.95
N GLN A 446 19.59 -5.73 -22.52
CA GLN A 446 18.51 -4.85 -22.07
C GLN A 446 17.67 -5.38 -20.89
N TYR A 447 17.84 -6.65 -20.50
CA TYR A 447 17.05 -7.30 -19.47
C TYR A 447 17.64 -7.09 -18.08
N SER A 448 16.77 -6.75 -17.14
CA SER A 448 17.07 -6.66 -15.71
C SER A 448 15.91 -7.31 -14.95
N VAL A 449 16.15 -8.50 -14.42
CA VAL A 449 15.15 -9.31 -13.70
C VAL A 449 15.47 -9.28 -12.22
N ARG A 450 14.77 -8.43 -11.48
CA ARG A 450 15.02 -8.21 -10.06
C ARG A 450 14.02 -8.97 -9.19
N THR A 451 14.52 -9.67 -8.18
CA THR A 451 13.71 -10.28 -7.12
C THR A 451 14.19 -9.81 -5.77
N VAL A 452 13.30 -9.68 -4.79
CA VAL A 452 13.64 -9.30 -3.42
C VAL A 452 13.66 -10.52 -2.51
N PHE A 453 14.37 -10.41 -1.39
CA PHE A 453 14.29 -11.38 -0.30
C PHE A 453 14.04 -10.70 1.05
N ALA A 454 13.34 -11.41 1.93
CA ALA A 454 13.14 -11.09 3.34
C ALA A 454 13.56 -12.31 4.17
N VAL A 455 14.47 -12.12 5.13
CA VAL A 455 15.02 -13.21 5.93
C VAL A 455 14.98 -12.81 7.40
N ASN A 456 14.17 -13.49 8.19
CA ASN A 456 14.11 -13.29 9.63
C ASN A 456 15.22 -14.11 10.31
N VAL A 457 16.18 -13.42 10.91
CA VAL A 457 17.34 -14.03 11.57
C VAL A 457 17.08 -14.12 13.07
N GLU A 458 17.29 -15.31 13.63
CA GLU A 458 17.17 -15.57 15.08
C GLU A 458 18.53 -15.88 15.71
#